data_AF-A0A2S9FRQ3-F1
#
_entry.id   AF-A0A2S9FRQ3-F1
#
_cell.length_a   1.000
_cell.length_b   1.000
_cell.length_c   1.000
_cell.angle_alpha   90.00
_cell.angle_beta   90.00
_cell.angle_gamma   90.00
#
_symmetry.space_group_name_H-M   'P 1'
#
loop_
_entity.id
_entity.type
_entity.pdbx_description
1 polymer ?
#
loop_
_entity_poly.entity_id
_entity_poly.type
_entity_poly.pdbx_seq_one_letter_code
_entity_poly.pdbx_strand_id
1 'polypeptide(L)'
;DEMRAAAAEQLAPAVAEVIICTEQPFLQVVSDTRIPGMVDGRIAIIGDAAFAVRPHPAAGSAKAAADAWALHEHLQAHDGEIVEALKAWEPGQL
;
A
#
# COMPACT_ATOMS: atom_id res chain seq x y z
N ASP A 1 9.74 -23.59 14.74
CA ASP A 1 10.75 -23.68 15.81
C ASP A 1 12.08 -23.07 15.43
N GLU A 2 12.62 -23.34 14.23
CA GLU A 2 13.89 -22.75 13.75
C GLU A 2 13.96 -21.22 13.87
N MET A 3 12.93 -20.50 13.39
CA MET A 3 12.88 -19.03 13.49
C MET A 3 12.97 -18.51 14.94
N ARG A 4 12.34 -19.20 15.89
CA ARG A 4 12.37 -18.80 17.31
C ARG A 4 13.72 -19.11 17.96
N ALA A 5 14.32 -20.25 17.61
CA ALA A 5 15.67 -20.60 18.05
C ALA A 5 16.70 -19.60 17.52
N ALA A 6 16.64 -19.27 16.22
CA ALA A 6 17.50 -18.26 15.61
C ALA A 6 17.30 -16.88 16.25
N ALA A 7 16.06 -16.49 16.57
CA ALA A 7 15.80 -15.24 17.27
C ALA A 7 16.48 -15.19 18.66
N ALA A 8 16.39 -16.27 19.44
CA ALA A 8 17.02 -16.36 20.76
C ALA A 8 18.56 -16.33 20.71
N GLU A 9 19.15 -16.89 19.65
CA GLU A 9 20.62 -16.95 19.48
C GLU A 9 21.21 -15.67 18.87
N GLN A 10 20.50 -15.03 17.93
CA GLN A 10 21.08 -14.02 17.06
C GLN A 10 20.62 -12.58 17.35
N LEU A 11 19.53 -12.39 18.10
CA LEU A 11 18.93 -11.07 18.32
C LEU A 11 19.07 -10.60 19.77
N ALA A 12 18.98 -9.29 19.98
CA ALA A 12 18.92 -8.71 21.32
C ALA A 12 17.66 -9.21 22.07
N PRO A 13 17.71 -9.38 23.41
CA PRO A 13 16.64 -10.03 24.17
C PRO A 13 15.24 -9.46 23.91
N ALA A 14 15.10 -8.14 23.87
CA ALA A 14 13.81 -7.49 23.63
C ALA A 14 13.25 -7.75 22.22
N VAL A 15 14.11 -7.90 21.21
CA VAL A 15 13.67 -8.21 19.83
C VAL A 15 13.34 -9.70 19.71
N ALA A 16 14.14 -10.57 20.33
CA ALA A 16 13.90 -12.01 20.36
C ALA A 16 12.55 -12.34 21.04
N GLU A 17 12.23 -11.66 22.14
CA GLU A 17 10.97 -11.83 22.87
C GLU A 17 9.75 -11.61 21.96
N VAL A 18 9.75 -10.55 21.14
CA VAL A 18 8.64 -10.27 20.20
C VAL A 18 8.41 -11.45 19.26
N ILE A 19 9.47 -12.04 18.72
CA ILE A 19 9.37 -13.19 17.79
C ILE A 19 8.90 -14.45 18.53
N ILE A 20 9.43 -14.71 19.73
CA ILE A 20 9.07 -15.90 20.54
C ILE A 20 7.59 -15.85 20.95
N CYS A 21 7.12 -14.68 21.41
CA CYS A 21 5.76 -14.46 21.90
C CYS A 21 4.72 -14.34 20.77
N THR A 22 5.13 -14.12 19.52
CA THR A 22 4.21 -14.14 18.38
C THR A 22 3.74 -15.57 18.13
N GLU A 23 2.43 -15.82 18.15
CA GLU A 23 1.86 -17.17 17.97
C GLU A 23 2.21 -17.75 16.59
N GLN A 24 2.03 -16.94 15.54
CA GLN A 24 2.25 -17.32 14.14
C GLN A 24 3.12 -16.28 13.43
N PRO A 25 4.44 -16.29 13.66
CA PRO A 25 5.34 -15.38 12.97
C PRO A 25 5.42 -15.77 11.49
N PHE A 26 5.43 -14.76 10.63
CA PHE A 26 5.54 -14.95 9.18
C PHE A 26 6.56 -13.98 8.60
N LEU A 27 7.02 -14.29 7.39
CA LEU A 27 7.95 -13.47 6.63
C LEU A 27 7.18 -12.72 5.54
N GLN A 28 7.40 -11.42 5.45
CA GLN A 28 6.91 -10.60 4.36
C GLN A 28 8.09 -9.94 3.66
N VAL A 29 8.20 -10.18 2.35
CA VAL A 29 9.21 -9.52 1.52
C VAL A 29 8.83 -8.05 1.37
N VAL A 30 9.80 -7.16 1.59
CA VAL A 30 9.62 -5.73 1.32
C VAL A 30 10.02 -5.47 -0.13
N SER A 31 9.02 -5.18 -0.96
CA SER A 31 9.21 -4.74 -2.35
C SER A 31 8.50 -3.41 -2.55
N ASP A 32 9.08 -2.54 -3.37
CA ASP A 32 8.44 -1.32 -3.84
C ASP A 32 8.06 -1.47 -5.32
N THR A 33 7.03 -0.75 -5.74
CA THR A 33 6.59 -0.69 -7.15
C THR A 33 5.92 0.66 -7.41
N ARG A 34 6.16 1.23 -8.59
CA ARG A 34 5.57 2.48 -9.06
C ARG A 34 5.22 2.35 -10.54
N ILE A 35 4.01 2.77 -10.90
CA ILE A 35 3.60 2.93 -12.30
C ILE A 35 3.79 4.38 -12.77
N PRO A 36 4.02 4.62 -14.08
CA PRO A 36 4.23 5.97 -14.61
C PRO A 36 2.94 6.79 -14.74
N GLY A 37 1.78 6.15 -14.72
CA GLY A 37 0.46 6.76 -14.76
C GLY A 37 -0.59 5.80 -14.21
N MET A 38 -1.59 6.33 -13.53
CA MET A 38 -2.69 5.61 -12.87
C MET A 38 -3.95 5.50 -13.75
N VAL A 39 -4.01 6.18 -14.90
CA VAL A 39 -5.18 6.21 -15.78
C VAL A 39 -4.86 5.75 -17.20
N ASP A 40 -5.70 4.87 -17.74
CA ASP A 40 -5.74 4.50 -19.15
C ASP A 40 -7.20 4.42 -19.63
N GLY A 41 -7.65 5.45 -20.34
CA GLY A 41 -9.03 5.56 -20.81
C GLY A 41 -10.05 5.56 -19.67
N ARG A 42 -10.70 4.42 -19.45
CA ARG A 42 -11.71 4.21 -18.38
C ARG A 42 -11.18 3.36 -17.22
N ILE A 43 -9.89 3.04 -17.22
CA ILE A 43 -9.24 2.23 -16.19
C ILE A 43 -8.51 3.18 -15.24
N ALA A 44 -8.72 3.00 -13.94
CA ALA A 44 -7.94 3.61 -12.88
C ALA A 44 -7.27 2.52 -12.03
N ILE A 45 -5.98 2.68 -11.76
CA ILE A 45 -5.20 1.82 -10.86
C ILE A 45 -4.94 2.60 -9.58
N ILE A 46 -5.32 2.06 -8.41
CA ILE A 46 -5.22 2.74 -7.12
C ILE A 46 -4.48 1.91 -6.07
N GLY A 47 -4.08 2.54 -4.97
CA GLY A 47 -3.47 1.87 -3.83
C GLY A 47 -2.17 1.16 -4.19
N ASP A 48 -1.93 0.00 -3.58
CA ASP A 48 -0.69 -0.77 -3.78
C ASP A 48 -0.51 -1.27 -5.21
N ALA A 49 -1.60 -1.41 -5.99
CA ALA A 49 -1.51 -1.77 -7.41
C ALA A 49 -0.84 -0.66 -8.24
N ALA A 50 -0.95 0.60 -7.81
CA ALA A 50 -0.27 1.73 -8.44
C ALA A 50 1.08 2.04 -7.76
N PHE A 51 1.09 2.03 -6.43
CA PHE A 51 2.22 2.39 -5.60
C PHE A 51 2.31 1.50 -4.37
N ALA A 52 3.05 0.40 -4.49
CA ALA A 52 3.44 -0.38 -3.32
C ALA A 52 4.63 0.33 -2.66
N VAL A 53 4.40 0.89 -1.46
CA VAL A 53 5.44 1.56 -0.67
C VAL A 53 5.97 0.63 0.42
N ARG A 54 7.25 0.81 0.78
CA ARG A 54 7.82 0.10 1.93
C ARG A 54 7.07 0.47 3.21
N PRO A 55 6.97 -0.43 4.21
CA PRO A 55 6.10 -0.25 5.37
C PRO A 55 6.56 0.82 6.37
N HIS A 56 7.76 1.40 6.22
CA HIS A 56 8.33 2.37 7.17
C HIS A 56 7.42 3.58 7.49
N PRO A 57 6.68 4.19 6.53
CA PRO A 57 5.76 5.28 6.82
C PRO A 57 4.43 4.81 7.41
N ALA A 58 4.14 3.51 7.41
CA ALA A 58 2.88 2.90 7.84
C ALA A 58 1.62 3.52 7.18
N ALA A 59 1.75 4.02 5.95
CA ALA A 59 0.73 4.83 5.29
C ALA A 59 0.05 4.17 4.07
N GLY A 60 0.41 2.94 3.69
CA GLY A 60 -0.09 2.28 2.48
C GLY A 60 -1.63 2.22 2.42
N SER A 61 -2.26 1.69 3.46
CA SER A 61 -3.73 1.62 3.56
C SER A 61 -4.39 3.01 3.57
N ALA A 62 -3.79 3.98 4.24
CA ALA A 62 -4.29 5.36 4.27
C ALA A 62 -4.21 6.02 2.89
N LYS A 63 -3.12 5.79 2.15
CA LYS A 63 -2.94 6.26 0.77
C LYS A 63 -3.98 5.64 -0.15
N ALA A 64 -4.20 4.32 -0.07
CA ALA A 64 -5.21 3.64 -0.89
C ALA A 64 -6.63 4.16 -0.60
N ALA A 65 -6.94 4.44 0.66
CA ALA A 65 -8.23 5.05 1.03
C ALA A 65 -8.36 6.47 0.48
N ALA A 66 -7.31 7.30 0.59
CA ALA A 66 -7.28 8.64 0.02
C ALA A 66 -7.44 8.60 -1.51
N ASP A 67 -6.79 7.64 -2.19
CA ASP A 67 -6.94 7.44 -3.63
C ASP A 67 -8.41 7.23 -4.01
N ALA A 68 -9.09 6.33 -3.29
CA ALA A 68 -10.49 5.98 -3.51
C ALA A 68 -11.45 7.14 -3.20
N TRP A 69 -11.19 7.89 -2.12
CA TRP A 69 -12.01 9.05 -1.75
C TRP A 69 -11.95 10.14 -2.82
N ALA A 70 -10.74 10.52 -3.23
CA ALA A 70 -10.57 11.53 -4.27
C ALA A 70 -11.19 11.06 -5.60
N LEU A 71 -11.08 9.76 -5.92
CA LEU A 71 -11.68 9.20 -7.12
C LEU A 71 -13.21 9.31 -7.10
N HIS A 72 -13.82 9.00 -5.95
CA HIS A 72 -15.26 9.15 -5.76
C HIS A 72 -15.71 10.61 -6.00
N GLU A 73 -15.01 11.58 -5.40
CA GLU A 73 -15.34 13.01 -5.55
C GLU A 73 -15.28 13.46 -7.02
N HIS A 74 -14.23 13.06 -7.75
CA HIS A 74 -14.09 13.41 -9.17
C HIS A 74 -15.16 12.75 -10.04
N LEU A 75 -15.49 11.48 -9.78
CA LEU A 75 -16.56 10.78 -10.50
C LEU A 75 -17.92 11.43 -10.28
N GLN A 76 -18.21 11.90 -9.06
CA GLN A 76 -19.46 12.61 -8.75
C GLN A 76 -19.51 13.99 -9.45
N ALA A 77 -18.38 14.70 -9.54
CA ALA A 77 -18.33 16.05 -10.10
C ALA A 77 -18.43 16.11 -11.64
N HIS A 78 -18.34 14.99 -12.34
CA HIS A 78 -18.27 14.93 -13.81
C HIS A 78 -19.47 14.22 -14.46
N ASP A 79 -20.60 14.05 -13.73
CA ASP A 79 -21.91 13.63 -14.26
C ASP A 79 -21.90 12.40 -15.20
N GLY A 80 -20.99 11.44 -14.97
CA GLY A 80 -20.88 10.20 -15.77
C GLY A 80 -19.85 10.25 -16.91
N GLU A 81 -19.18 11.39 -17.13
CA GLU A 81 -18.03 11.50 -18.04
C GLU A 81 -16.77 10.89 -17.42
N ILE A 82 -16.73 9.55 -17.36
CA ILE A 82 -15.69 8.78 -16.65
C ILE A 82 -14.28 9.17 -17.10
N VAL A 83 -14.03 9.30 -18.41
CA VAL A 83 -12.68 9.56 -18.94
C VAL A 83 -12.17 10.92 -18.46
N GLU A 84 -13.02 11.94 -18.47
CA GLU A 84 -12.64 13.29 -18.02
C GLU A 84 -12.48 13.33 -16.50
N ALA A 85 -13.35 12.62 -15.76
CA ALA A 85 -13.21 12.47 -14.31
C ALA A 85 -11.87 11.85 -13.91
N LEU A 86 -11.46 10.78 -14.59
CA LEU A 86 -10.18 10.10 -14.31
C LEU A 86 -8.98 10.97 -14.67
N LYS A 87 -9.01 11.67 -15.81
CA LYS A 87 -7.95 12.62 -16.19
C LYS A 87 -7.81 13.78 -15.19
N ALA A 88 -8.93 14.26 -14.63
CA ALA A 88 -8.90 15.32 -13.63
C ALA A 88 -8.38 14.81 -12.27
N TRP A 89 -8.67 13.57 -11.92
CA TRP A 89 -8.27 12.93 -10.67
C TRP A 89 -6.78 12.57 -10.60
N GLU A 90 -6.22 11.97 -11.66
CA GLU A 90 -4.87 11.39 -11.66
C GLU A 90 -3.74 12.35 -11.19
N PRO A 91 -3.69 13.63 -11.62
CA PRO A 91 -2.61 14.53 -11.23
C PRO A 91 -2.51 14.76 -9.71
N GLY A 92 -3.59 14.57 -8.96
CA GLY A 92 -3.60 14.70 -7.50
C GLY A 92 -2.90 13.55 -6.76
N GLN A 93 -2.59 12.46 -7.47
CA GLN A 93 -2.20 11.17 -6.87
C GLN A 93 -0.73 10.78 -7.11
N LEU A 94 -0.02 11.51 -7.98
CA LEU A 94 1.34 11.19 -8.47
C LEU A 94 2.50 11.80 -7.67
#